data_AF-A0A0G9H3M0-F1
#
_entry.id   AF-A0A0G9H3M0-F1
#
_cell.length_a   1.000
_cell.length_b   1.000
_cell.length_c   1.000
_cell.angle_alpha   90.00
_cell.angle_beta   90.00
_cell.angle_gamma   90.00
#
_symmetry.space_group_name_H-M   'P 1'
#
loop_
_entity.id
_entity.type
_entity.pdbx_description
1 polymer ?
#
loop_
_entity_poly.entity_id
_entity_poly.type
_entity_poly.pdbx_seq_one_letter_code
_entity_poly.pdbx_strand_id
1 'polypeptide(L)'
;MKHALIAGVLVATSLCASAQTTLPAVKVTAPPYSSQYGGYLISGDFKVDARMPSVVFPAQALVKDDILSIEPVHLQDNEYLVLQECATADCHEASLVRYWNADDIGGNDTRHNRLWITHENKYFLWLKRLPEVSGQSCGQGWLKFDPTTSKCGSHFTRFQQISPPLMLIPTGELAAYHQDVLQQAVQADPLPVVKQTHEGSTFVVTFDGGSTVRVRRMHAAQAN
;
A
#
# COMPACT_ATOMS: atom_id res chain seq x y z
N MET A 1 -32.17 28.66 95.27
CA MET A 1 -31.43 27.39 95.48
C MET A 1 -32.39 26.27 95.07
N LYS A 2 -32.19 25.39 94.08
CA LYS A 2 -31.00 24.87 93.40
C LYS A 2 -31.37 24.63 91.92
N HIS A 3 -30.43 24.93 91.02
CA HIS A 3 -30.45 24.52 89.63
C HIS A 3 -29.99 23.06 89.52
N ALA A 4 -30.55 22.27 88.61
CA ALA A 4 -30.03 20.96 88.24
C ALA A 4 -29.79 20.94 86.72
N LEU A 5 -28.58 20.52 86.37
CA LEU A 5 -27.92 20.68 85.09
C LEU A 5 -28.32 19.63 84.03
N ILE A 6 -28.33 20.15 82.81
CA ILE A 6 -28.24 19.60 81.46
C ILE A 6 -27.31 18.37 81.33
N ALA A 7 -27.72 17.38 80.53
CA ALA A 7 -26.82 16.54 79.74
C ALA A 7 -27.49 16.20 78.39
N GLY A 8 -27.14 16.97 77.35
CA GLY A 8 -27.55 16.71 75.96
C GLY A 8 -26.50 15.86 75.25
N VAL A 9 -26.93 14.74 74.65
CA VAL A 9 -26.10 13.84 73.85
C VAL A 9 -25.98 14.42 72.43
N LEU A 10 -24.78 14.83 72.03
CA LEU A 10 -24.45 15.14 70.62
C LEU A 10 -24.03 13.85 69.91
N VAL A 11 -24.88 13.33 69.04
CA VAL A 11 -24.51 12.28 68.08
C VAL A 11 -23.85 12.96 66.89
N ALA A 12 -22.53 12.85 66.78
CA ALA A 12 -21.78 13.26 65.60
C ALA A 12 -21.89 12.15 64.54
N THR A 13 -22.70 12.38 63.51
CA THR A 13 -22.74 11.53 62.31
C THR A 13 -21.55 11.87 61.41
N SER A 14 -20.52 11.03 61.45
CA SER A 14 -19.42 11.07 60.48
C SER A 14 -19.93 10.69 59.08
N LEU A 15 -20.15 11.70 58.23
CA LEU A 15 -20.32 11.51 56.80
C LEU A 15 -18.96 11.16 56.20
N CYS A 16 -18.69 9.88 55.99
CA CYS A 16 -17.63 9.44 55.09
C CYS A 16 -18.03 9.85 53.66
N ALA A 17 -17.49 10.97 53.18
CA ALA A 17 -17.54 11.32 51.77
C ALA A 17 -16.63 10.36 51.00
N SER A 18 -17.20 9.28 50.47
CA SER A 18 -16.54 8.43 49.49
C SER A 18 -16.39 9.24 48.19
N ALA A 19 -15.20 9.78 47.95
CA ALA A 19 -14.84 10.33 46.65
C ALA A 19 -14.78 9.18 45.63
N GLN A 20 -15.91 8.86 45.00
CA GLN A 20 -15.94 8.02 43.82
C GLN A 20 -15.36 8.83 42.66
N THR A 21 -14.05 8.67 42.40
CA THR A 21 -13.45 9.05 41.14
C THR A 21 -13.97 8.12 40.05
N THR A 22 -15.11 8.48 39.46
CA THR A 22 -15.54 7.93 38.18
C THR A 22 -14.62 8.52 37.10
N LEU A 23 -13.58 7.76 36.75
CA LEU A 23 -12.78 8.07 35.57
C LEU A 23 -13.70 8.09 34.35
N PRO A 24 -13.65 9.12 33.49
CA PRO A 24 -14.48 9.15 32.30
C PRO A 24 -14.21 7.90 31.48
N ALA A 25 -15.28 7.22 31.06
CA ALA A 25 -15.18 6.06 30.18
C ALA A 25 -14.59 6.53 28.84
N VAL A 26 -13.28 6.36 28.65
CA VAL A 26 -12.61 6.61 27.37
C VAL A 26 -13.08 5.53 26.42
N LYS A 27 -14.01 5.88 25.53
CA LYS A 27 -14.46 5.01 24.46
C LYS A 27 -13.39 4.97 23.36
N VAL A 28 -12.35 4.17 23.57
CA VAL A 28 -11.32 3.91 22.55
C VAL A 28 -11.98 3.13 21.41
N THR A 29 -12.41 3.85 20.38
CA THR A 29 -12.93 3.22 19.16
C THR A 29 -11.73 3.08 18.23
N ALA A 30 -11.15 1.89 18.15
CA ALA A 30 -10.06 1.64 17.22
C ALA A 30 -10.56 1.86 15.78
N PRO A 31 -9.78 2.55 14.92
CA PRO A 31 -10.11 2.65 13.50
C PRO A 31 -10.34 1.26 12.87
N PRO A 32 -11.19 1.13 11.85
CA PRO A 32 -11.41 -0.15 11.16
C PRO A 32 -10.09 -0.77 10.71
N TYR A 33 -10.03 -2.11 10.81
CA TYR A 33 -8.91 -2.90 10.32
C TYR A 33 -7.55 -2.38 10.82
N SER A 34 -7.47 -2.02 12.10
CA SER A 34 -6.27 -1.43 12.68
C SER A 34 -5.75 -2.16 13.91
N SER A 35 -4.45 -2.01 14.14
CA SER A 35 -3.73 -2.52 15.31
C SER A 35 -2.61 -1.54 15.66
N GLN A 36 -2.27 -1.40 16.94
CA GLN A 36 -1.11 -0.61 17.35
C GLN A 36 0.10 -1.51 17.63
N TYR A 37 1.27 -1.16 17.09
CA TYR A 37 2.51 -1.86 17.36
C TYR A 37 3.72 -0.94 17.16
N GLY A 38 4.67 -0.96 18.10
CA GLY A 38 5.93 -0.22 17.99
C GLY A 38 5.78 1.30 17.83
N GLY A 39 4.73 1.90 18.39
CA GLY A 39 4.43 3.33 18.23
C GLY A 39 3.72 3.70 16.93
N TYR A 40 3.31 2.72 16.12
CA TYR A 40 2.56 2.94 14.88
C TYR A 40 1.12 2.43 15.01
N LEU A 41 0.19 3.18 14.43
CA LEU A 41 -1.11 2.67 14.01
C LEU A 41 -0.94 1.97 12.66
N ILE A 42 -1.08 0.66 12.66
CA ILE A 42 -1.07 -0.17 11.46
C ILE A 42 -2.51 -0.34 10.99
N SER A 43 -2.79 -0.03 9.73
CA SER A 43 -4.12 -0.12 9.14
C SER A 43 -4.09 -0.87 7.81
N GLY A 44 -5.05 -1.78 7.67
CA GLY A 44 -5.39 -2.43 6.41
C GLY A 44 -6.59 -1.76 5.73
N ASP A 45 -6.97 -0.54 6.10
CA ASP A 45 -8.14 0.14 5.54
C ASP A 45 -7.87 0.63 4.11
N PHE A 46 -7.96 -0.30 3.17
CA PHE A 46 -7.82 -0.12 1.73
C PHE A 46 -9.09 -0.63 1.04
N LYS A 47 -9.31 -0.17 -0.18
CA LYS A 47 -10.52 -0.47 -0.96
C LYS A 47 -10.18 -0.70 -2.42
N VAL A 48 -10.99 -1.51 -3.08
CA VAL A 48 -11.03 -1.59 -4.54
C VAL A 48 -12.03 -0.56 -5.05
N ASP A 49 -11.71 0.20 -6.11
CA ASP A 49 -12.66 1.14 -6.73
C ASP A 49 -13.75 0.35 -7.46
N ALA A 50 -15.01 0.52 -7.05
CA ALA A 50 -16.14 -0.18 -7.65
C ALA A 50 -16.36 0.16 -9.14
N ARG A 51 -15.87 1.31 -9.61
CA ARG A 51 -15.96 1.74 -11.02
C ARG A 51 -14.72 1.32 -11.82
N MET A 52 -13.63 1.02 -11.14
CA MET A 52 -12.36 0.58 -11.73
C MET A 52 -11.84 -0.62 -10.92
N PRO A 53 -12.38 -1.83 -11.14
CA PRO A 53 -12.15 -2.99 -10.27
C PRO A 53 -10.71 -3.47 -10.26
N SER A 54 -9.83 -2.93 -11.10
CA SER A 54 -8.39 -3.20 -11.11
C SER A 54 -7.57 -2.32 -10.17
N VAL A 55 -8.20 -1.34 -9.51
CA VAL A 55 -7.52 -0.31 -8.72
C VAL A 55 -7.76 -0.52 -7.23
N VAL A 56 -6.67 -0.65 -6.47
CA VAL A 56 -6.64 -0.65 -5.01
C VAL A 56 -6.10 0.68 -4.51
N PHE A 57 -6.79 1.29 -3.55
CA PHE A 57 -6.40 2.58 -2.99
C PHE A 57 -6.64 2.62 -1.47
N PRO A 58 -5.88 3.44 -0.73
CA PRO A 58 -6.08 3.59 0.71
C PRO A 58 -7.41 4.32 0.98
N ALA A 59 -8.18 3.86 1.97
CA ALA A 59 -9.46 4.46 2.31
C ALA A 59 -9.34 5.88 2.91
N GLN A 60 -8.13 6.24 3.35
CA GLN A 60 -7.75 7.53 3.88
C GLN A 60 -6.57 8.05 3.06
N ALA A 61 -6.49 9.37 2.88
CA ALA A 61 -5.34 9.97 2.20
C ALA A 61 -4.03 9.59 2.91
N LEU A 62 -3.03 9.20 2.13
CA LEU A 62 -1.69 8.99 2.66
C LEU A 62 -1.06 10.34 2.88
N VAL A 63 -0.48 10.52 4.06
CA VAL A 63 0.19 11.76 4.46
C VAL A 63 1.68 11.52 4.53
N LYS A 64 2.44 12.61 4.59
CA LYS A 64 3.87 12.56 4.80
C LYS A 64 4.22 11.68 6.02
N ASP A 65 5.28 10.90 5.88
CA ASP A 65 5.83 9.96 6.86
C ASP A 65 4.96 8.72 7.13
N ASP A 66 3.85 8.55 6.40
CA ASP A 66 3.22 7.24 6.31
C ASP A 66 4.17 6.24 5.66
N ILE A 67 4.08 4.99 6.09
CA ILE A 67 4.86 3.89 5.54
C ILE A 67 3.91 2.85 4.96
N LEU A 68 4.08 2.52 3.67
CA LEU A 68 3.38 1.42 3.04
C LEU A 68 4.22 0.13 3.08
N SER A 69 3.60 -0.95 3.53
CA SER A 69 4.08 -2.32 3.32
C SER A 69 3.21 -2.94 2.21
N ILE A 70 3.82 -3.27 1.08
CA ILE A 70 3.16 -3.92 -0.05
C ILE A 70 3.94 -5.20 -0.33
N GLU A 71 3.28 -6.33 -0.17
CA GLU A 71 3.88 -7.66 -0.22
C GLU A 71 3.10 -8.52 -1.23
N PRO A 72 3.57 -8.63 -2.48
CA PRO A 72 3.10 -9.63 -3.42
C PRO A 72 3.48 -11.03 -2.92
N VAL A 73 2.56 -11.99 -2.94
CA VAL A 73 2.79 -13.36 -2.44
C VAL A 73 3.01 -14.35 -3.59
N HIS A 74 2.33 -14.14 -4.71
CA HIS A 74 2.41 -14.99 -5.90
C HIS A 74 2.24 -14.10 -7.14
N LEU A 75 3.31 -13.53 -7.70
CA LEU A 75 3.23 -12.89 -9.01
C LEU A 75 3.60 -13.92 -10.07
N GLN A 76 2.89 -13.94 -11.19
CA GLN A 76 3.32 -14.70 -12.36
C GLN A 76 4.51 -14.01 -13.03
N ASP A 77 5.31 -14.74 -13.81
CA ASP A 77 6.53 -14.23 -14.47
C ASP A 77 6.26 -12.98 -15.35
N ASN A 78 5.07 -12.90 -15.91
CA ASN A 78 4.66 -11.84 -16.82
C ASN A 78 3.88 -10.72 -16.15
N GLU A 79 3.71 -10.78 -14.83
CA GLU A 79 2.93 -9.84 -14.05
C GLU A 79 3.79 -8.81 -13.33
N TYR A 80 3.28 -7.58 -13.35
CA TYR A 80 3.90 -6.42 -12.77
C TYR A 80 2.87 -5.76 -11.86
N LEU A 81 3.11 -5.81 -10.55
CA LEU A 81 2.36 -5.01 -9.59
C LEU A 81 2.93 -3.61 -9.63
N VAL A 82 2.07 -2.59 -9.71
CA VAL A 82 2.48 -1.21 -9.90
C VAL A 82 1.81 -0.33 -8.87
N LEU A 83 2.62 0.46 -8.17
CA LEU A 83 2.16 1.57 -7.36
C LEU A 83 2.46 2.88 -8.10
N GLN A 84 1.40 3.64 -8.32
CA GLN A 84 1.46 4.97 -8.92
C GLN A 84 0.90 6.02 -7.96
N GLU A 85 1.31 7.26 -8.20
CA GLU A 85 0.69 8.44 -7.62
C GLU A 85 0.30 9.42 -8.71
N CYS A 86 -0.68 10.28 -8.46
CA CYS A 86 -1.01 11.34 -9.42
C CYS A 86 0.15 12.33 -9.53
N ALA A 87 0.61 12.60 -10.75
CA ALA A 87 1.62 13.63 -11.02
C ALA A 87 0.98 15.02 -11.21
N THR A 88 -0.28 15.06 -11.61
CA THR A 88 -1.08 16.28 -11.75
C THR A 88 -2.29 16.28 -10.80
N ALA A 89 -2.83 17.45 -10.48
CA ALA A 89 -3.96 17.59 -9.55
C ALA A 89 -5.25 16.89 -10.03
N ASP A 90 -5.45 16.84 -11.34
CA ASP A 90 -6.55 16.16 -12.02
C ASP A 90 -6.27 14.67 -12.32
N CYS A 91 -5.07 14.19 -11.99
CA CYS A 91 -4.62 12.82 -12.22
C CYS A 91 -4.66 12.38 -13.69
N HIS A 92 -4.52 13.29 -14.67
CA HIS A 92 -4.33 12.90 -16.07
C HIS A 92 -2.94 12.33 -16.35
N GLU A 93 -1.96 12.64 -15.50
CA GLU A 93 -0.65 12.00 -15.47
C GLU A 93 -0.41 11.36 -14.10
N ALA A 94 0.34 10.26 -14.11
CA ALA A 94 0.73 9.51 -12.94
C ALA A 94 2.24 9.24 -12.95
N SER A 95 2.85 9.30 -11.77
CA SER A 95 4.25 8.97 -11.54
C SER A 95 4.37 7.54 -11.04
N LEU A 96 5.29 6.78 -11.65
CA LEU A 96 5.64 5.43 -11.22
C LEU A 96 6.42 5.51 -9.89
N VAL A 97 5.79 5.09 -8.80
CA VAL A 97 6.45 5.10 -7.49
C VAL A 97 7.32 3.87 -7.33
N ARG A 98 6.71 2.69 -7.55
CA ARG A 98 7.36 1.39 -7.42
C ARG A 98 6.64 0.34 -8.26
N TYR A 99 7.38 -0.66 -8.71
CA TYR A 99 6.82 -1.88 -9.27
C TYR A 99 7.47 -3.12 -8.65
N TRP A 100 6.76 -4.24 -8.74
CA TRP A 100 7.23 -5.57 -8.38
C TRP A 100 6.96 -6.50 -9.55
N ASN A 101 7.91 -7.35 -9.90
CA ASN A 101 7.68 -8.53 -10.74
C ASN A 101 8.03 -9.78 -9.93
N ALA A 102 8.03 -10.96 -10.57
CA ALA A 102 8.32 -12.22 -9.89
C ALA A 102 9.73 -12.27 -9.25
N ASP A 103 10.71 -11.59 -9.84
CA ASP A 103 12.13 -11.69 -9.48
C ASP A 103 12.69 -10.45 -8.77
N ASP A 104 12.07 -9.28 -8.95
CA ASP A 104 12.69 -7.99 -8.64
C ASP A 104 11.68 -6.90 -8.28
N ILE A 105 12.22 -5.82 -7.69
CA ILE A 105 11.50 -4.61 -7.28
C ILE A 105 12.24 -3.39 -7.86
N GLY A 106 11.53 -2.53 -8.58
CA GLY A 106 12.10 -1.31 -9.15
C GLY A 106 11.26 -0.04 -8.88
N GLY A 107 11.79 1.12 -9.25
CA GLY A 107 11.15 2.44 -9.05
C GLY A 107 12.08 3.49 -8.45
N ASN A 108 11.51 4.61 -7.96
CA ASN A 108 12.27 5.78 -7.50
C ASN A 108 13.08 5.56 -6.22
N ASP A 109 12.67 4.63 -5.36
CA ASP A 109 13.45 4.19 -4.20
C ASP A 109 13.27 2.70 -4.01
N THR A 110 14.30 1.90 -4.31
CA THR A 110 14.28 0.43 -4.16
C THR A 110 15.06 -0.05 -2.94
N ARG A 111 15.69 0.87 -2.18
CA ARG A 111 16.59 0.53 -1.07
C ARG A 111 15.88 -0.06 0.14
N HIS A 112 14.56 0.15 0.23
CA HIS A 112 13.73 -0.27 1.34
C HIS A 112 12.57 -1.13 0.84
N ASN A 113 12.35 -2.29 1.46
CA ASN A 113 11.17 -3.13 1.17
C ASN A 113 9.84 -2.41 1.47
N ARG A 114 9.89 -1.37 2.31
CA ARG A 114 8.76 -0.49 2.62
C ARG A 114 8.91 0.83 1.88
N LEU A 115 7.78 1.45 1.56
CA LEU A 115 7.75 2.75 0.91
C LEU A 115 7.40 3.83 1.93
N TRP A 116 8.22 4.87 2.01
CA TRP A 116 7.93 6.07 2.78
C TRP A 116 7.21 7.08 1.90
N ILE A 117 6.07 7.56 2.37
CA ILE A 117 5.29 8.61 1.72
C ILE A 117 5.94 9.95 2.05
N THR A 118 6.41 10.66 1.03
CA THR A 118 7.18 11.90 1.19
C THR A 118 6.29 13.15 1.22
N HIS A 119 5.08 13.06 0.66
CA HIS A 119 4.08 14.12 0.66
C HIS A 119 2.66 13.53 0.54
N GLU A 120 1.66 14.33 0.86
CA GLU A 120 0.26 13.93 0.66
C GLU A 120 -0.05 13.87 -0.84
N ASN A 121 -0.63 12.75 -1.28
CA ASN A 121 -1.05 12.56 -2.67
C ASN A 121 -2.07 11.42 -2.79
N LYS A 122 -2.64 11.26 -3.98
CA LYS A 122 -3.46 10.12 -4.36
C LYS A 122 -2.57 9.00 -4.88
N TYR A 123 -2.47 7.92 -4.09
CA TYR A 123 -1.74 6.71 -4.45
C TYR A 123 -2.71 5.59 -4.82
N PHE A 124 -2.34 4.79 -5.81
CA PHE A 124 -3.14 3.67 -6.26
C PHE A 124 -2.26 2.53 -6.78
N LEU A 125 -2.72 1.32 -6.49
CA LEU A 125 -2.03 0.07 -6.75
C LEU A 125 -2.86 -0.77 -7.73
N TRP A 126 -2.19 -1.39 -8.71
CA TRP A 126 -2.85 -2.18 -9.74
C TRP A 126 -1.86 -3.21 -10.32
N LEU A 127 -2.39 -4.25 -10.97
CA LEU A 127 -1.59 -5.34 -11.53
C LEU A 127 -1.74 -5.39 -13.04
N LYS A 128 -0.66 -5.65 -13.78
CA LYS A 128 -0.71 -5.77 -15.24
C LYS A 128 0.20 -6.85 -15.77
N ARG A 129 -0.24 -7.46 -16.87
CA ARG A 129 0.59 -8.37 -17.65
C ARG A 129 1.30 -7.63 -18.75
N LEU A 130 2.60 -7.88 -18.86
CA LEU A 130 3.39 -7.57 -20.04
C LEU A 130 3.77 -8.89 -20.73
N PRO A 131 4.21 -8.87 -22.00
CA PRO A 131 4.58 -10.08 -22.70
C PRO A 131 5.71 -10.82 -21.97
N GLU A 132 5.63 -12.15 -21.94
CA GLU A 132 6.78 -12.98 -21.55
C GLU A 132 7.89 -12.79 -22.55
N VAL A 133 9.08 -12.46 -22.06
CA VAL A 133 10.26 -12.21 -22.89
C VAL A 133 11.37 -13.16 -22.48
N SER A 134 11.90 -13.92 -23.43
CA SER A 134 13.05 -14.78 -23.21
C SER A 134 14.33 -13.99 -23.49
N GLY A 135 14.96 -13.46 -22.43
CA GLY A 135 16.12 -12.59 -22.49
C GLY A 135 17.45 -13.23 -22.90
N GLN A 136 17.49 -14.46 -23.43
CA GLN A 136 18.76 -15.16 -23.68
C GLN A 136 19.75 -14.32 -24.52
N SER A 137 19.24 -13.41 -25.35
CA SER A 137 20.02 -12.37 -26.02
C SER A 137 19.11 -11.36 -26.73
N CYS A 138 19.28 -10.07 -26.50
CA CYS A 138 18.78 -9.07 -27.45
C CYS A 138 19.84 -8.85 -28.54
N GLY A 139 19.43 -8.95 -29.81
CA GLY A 139 20.34 -8.79 -30.96
C GLY A 139 20.97 -10.08 -31.47
N GLN A 140 20.18 -11.14 -31.66
CA GLN A 140 20.61 -12.28 -32.48
C GLN A 140 20.37 -11.97 -33.96
N GLY A 141 21.44 -11.67 -34.69
CA GLY A 141 21.50 -12.07 -36.09
C GLY A 141 21.44 -13.61 -36.20
N TRP A 142 20.99 -14.12 -37.34
CA TRP A 142 20.93 -15.56 -37.66
C TRP A 142 22.25 -16.33 -37.47
N LEU A 143 23.37 -15.63 -37.29
CA LEU A 143 24.67 -16.19 -36.91
C LEU A 143 24.85 -16.04 -35.38
N LYS A 144 24.77 -17.16 -34.66
CA LYS A 144 24.77 -17.30 -33.19
C LYS A 144 26.05 -16.85 -32.45
N PHE A 145 26.90 -16.01 -33.06
CA PHE A 145 28.21 -15.62 -32.53
C PHE A 145 28.52 -14.14 -32.80
N ASP A 146 27.54 -13.25 -32.69
CA ASP A 146 27.80 -11.81 -32.77
C ASP A 146 28.36 -11.28 -31.43
N PRO A 147 29.58 -10.71 -31.40
CA PRO A 147 30.13 -10.09 -30.19
C PRO A 147 29.36 -8.83 -29.74
N THR A 148 28.43 -8.29 -30.54
CA THR A 148 27.55 -7.18 -30.13
C THR A 148 26.25 -7.63 -29.48
N THR A 149 26.05 -8.94 -29.26
CA THR A 149 24.86 -9.45 -28.59
C THR A 149 24.82 -9.00 -27.13
N SER A 150 23.82 -8.18 -26.78
CA SER A 150 23.62 -7.70 -25.41
C SER A 150 22.81 -8.74 -24.63
N LYS A 151 23.32 -9.13 -23.46
CA LYS A 151 22.57 -10.00 -22.54
C LYS A 151 21.35 -9.24 -22.06
N CYS A 152 20.17 -9.82 -22.28
CA CYS A 152 18.92 -9.24 -21.82
C CYS A 152 18.38 -10.00 -20.61
N GLY A 153 17.58 -9.32 -19.79
CA GLY A 153 16.83 -9.96 -18.72
C GLY A 153 15.59 -10.68 -19.25
N SER A 154 15.01 -11.56 -18.45
CA SER A 154 13.70 -12.19 -18.70
C SER A 154 12.50 -11.28 -18.34
N HIS A 155 12.76 -10.12 -17.73
CA HIS A 155 11.74 -9.17 -17.31
C HIS A 155 12.12 -7.75 -17.73
N PHE A 156 11.10 -6.90 -17.93
CA PHE A 156 11.29 -5.48 -18.11
C PHE A 156 11.66 -4.86 -16.75
N THR A 157 12.78 -4.15 -16.70
CA THR A 157 13.31 -3.54 -15.47
C THR A 157 13.39 -2.02 -15.54
N ARG A 158 12.96 -1.43 -16.66
CA ARG A 158 13.00 0.01 -16.89
C ARG A 158 11.68 0.44 -17.49
N PHE A 159 11.13 1.52 -16.96
CA PHE A 159 9.81 2.01 -17.34
C PHE A 159 9.82 3.53 -17.41
N GLN A 160 8.88 4.09 -18.17
CA GLN A 160 8.67 5.53 -18.21
C GLN A 160 8.19 6.01 -16.82
N GLN A 161 8.85 7.05 -16.31
CA GLN A 161 8.60 7.56 -14.96
C GLN A 161 7.24 8.26 -14.82
N ILE A 162 6.84 9.02 -15.84
CA ILE A 162 5.56 9.74 -15.90
C ILE A 162 4.78 9.23 -17.10
N SER A 163 3.57 8.75 -16.89
CA SER A 163 2.67 8.25 -17.94
C SER A 163 1.22 8.57 -17.58
N PRO A 164 0.25 8.40 -18.49
CA PRO A 164 -1.14 8.33 -18.08
C PRO A 164 -1.37 7.26 -17.00
N PRO A 165 -2.39 7.42 -16.14
CA PRO A 165 -2.71 6.46 -15.10
C PRO A 165 -2.95 5.06 -15.65
N LEU A 166 -2.64 4.03 -14.85
CA LEU A 166 -2.92 2.64 -15.18
C LEU A 166 -2.17 2.13 -16.42
N MET A 167 -1.12 2.84 -16.83
CA MET A 167 -0.18 2.41 -17.86
C MET A 167 1.20 2.17 -17.28
N LEU A 168 1.83 1.08 -17.73
CA LEU A 168 3.20 0.71 -17.43
C LEU A 168 3.90 0.56 -18.76
N ILE A 169 4.80 1.49 -19.09
CA ILE A 169 5.43 1.59 -20.41
C ILE A 169 6.89 1.17 -20.29
N PRO A 170 7.28 -0.04 -20.73
CA PRO A 170 8.67 -0.48 -20.70
C PRO A 170 9.57 0.40 -21.56
N THR A 171 10.81 0.56 -21.13
CA THR A 171 11.85 1.31 -21.83
C THR A 171 13.17 0.52 -21.83
N GLY A 172 14.16 0.98 -22.60
CA GLY A 172 15.46 0.32 -22.72
C GLY A 172 15.51 -0.74 -23.83
N GLU A 173 16.63 -1.46 -23.91
CA GLU A 173 16.95 -2.35 -25.03
C GLU A 173 15.96 -3.51 -25.19
N LEU A 174 15.59 -4.16 -24.09
CA LEU A 174 14.60 -5.24 -24.11
C LEU A 174 13.24 -4.76 -24.63
N ALA A 175 12.82 -3.54 -24.23
CA ALA A 175 11.59 -2.96 -24.74
C ALA A 175 11.68 -2.61 -26.23
N ALA A 176 12.81 -2.09 -26.69
CA ALA A 176 13.04 -1.80 -28.11
C ALA A 176 12.99 -3.08 -28.97
N TYR A 177 13.50 -4.20 -28.46
CA TYR A 177 13.47 -5.48 -29.17
C TYR A 177 12.06 -6.11 -29.26
N HIS A 178 11.20 -5.82 -28.28
CA HIS A 178 9.84 -6.38 -28.19
C HIS A 178 8.73 -5.35 -28.48
N GLN A 179 9.04 -4.29 -29.25
CA GLN A 179 8.14 -3.14 -29.41
C GLN A 179 6.74 -3.51 -29.92
N ASP A 180 6.64 -4.41 -30.91
CA ASP A 180 5.36 -4.78 -31.54
C ASP A 180 4.41 -5.45 -30.54
N VAL A 181 4.91 -6.41 -29.75
CA VAL A 181 4.12 -7.12 -28.74
C VAL A 181 3.84 -6.23 -27.53
N LEU A 182 4.74 -5.29 -27.23
CA LEU A 182 4.58 -4.34 -26.14
C LEU A 182 3.49 -3.31 -26.41
N GLN A 183 3.37 -2.82 -27.63
CA GLN A 183 2.39 -1.78 -27.93
C GLN A 183 0.96 -2.23 -27.56
N GLN A 184 0.62 -3.48 -27.85
CA GLN A 184 -0.68 -4.04 -27.49
C GLN A 184 -0.82 -4.25 -25.98
N ALA A 185 0.21 -4.81 -25.34
CA ALA A 185 0.18 -5.06 -23.90
C ALA A 185 0.09 -3.77 -23.08
N VAL A 186 0.78 -2.70 -23.49
CA VAL A 186 0.73 -1.38 -22.83
C VAL A 186 -0.68 -0.79 -22.87
N GLN A 187 -1.45 -1.03 -23.94
CA GLN A 187 -2.82 -0.52 -24.08
C GLN A 187 -3.88 -1.41 -23.41
N ALA A 188 -3.55 -2.66 -23.04
CA ALA A 188 -4.49 -3.54 -22.36
C ALA A 188 -4.82 -3.03 -20.94
N ASP A 189 -6.04 -3.25 -20.48
CA ASP A 189 -6.42 -2.84 -19.13
C ASP A 189 -5.64 -3.63 -18.04
N PRO A 190 -5.41 -3.04 -16.85
CA PRO A 190 -4.91 -3.79 -15.71
C PRO A 190 -5.86 -4.91 -15.28
N LEU A 191 -5.29 -5.97 -14.71
CA LEU A 191 -6.03 -7.12 -14.21
C LEU A 191 -7.01 -6.69 -13.10
N PRO A 192 -8.29 -7.11 -13.17
CA PRO A 192 -9.28 -6.77 -12.14
C PRO A 192 -9.01 -7.54 -10.84
N VAL A 193 -9.42 -6.97 -9.72
CA VAL A 193 -9.47 -7.67 -8.42
C VAL A 193 -10.72 -8.52 -8.37
N VAL A 194 -10.55 -9.82 -8.16
CA VAL A 194 -11.64 -10.82 -8.09
C VAL A 194 -12.02 -11.18 -6.66
N LYS A 195 -11.13 -10.92 -5.70
CA LYS A 195 -11.38 -11.15 -4.27
C LYS A 195 -10.65 -10.11 -3.43
N GLN A 196 -11.31 -9.64 -2.39
CA GLN A 196 -10.70 -8.79 -1.37
C GLN A 196 -11.14 -9.25 0.03
N THR A 197 -10.25 -9.13 1.00
CA THR A 197 -10.54 -9.43 2.41
C THR A 197 -9.64 -8.62 3.33
N HIS A 198 -9.99 -8.57 4.62
CA HIS A 198 -9.15 -7.99 5.67
C HIS A 198 -8.73 -9.09 6.65
N GLU A 199 -7.42 -9.23 6.86
CA GLU A 199 -6.81 -10.11 7.84
C GLU A 199 -6.22 -9.26 8.98
N GLY A 200 -7.06 -8.95 9.97
CA GLY A 200 -6.71 -8.01 11.04
C GLY A 200 -6.43 -6.62 10.48
N SER A 201 -5.18 -6.16 10.60
CA SER A 201 -4.70 -4.88 10.06
C SER A 201 -4.04 -4.99 8.68
N THR A 202 -4.37 -6.04 7.93
CA THR A 202 -3.83 -6.31 6.58
C THR A 202 -4.96 -6.34 5.56
N PHE A 203 -4.85 -5.57 4.50
CA PHE A 203 -5.70 -5.74 3.33
C PHE A 203 -5.11 -6.81 2.43
N VAL A 204 -5.93 -7.74 1.94
CA VAL A 204 -5.49 -8.80 1.05
C VAL A 204 -6.39 -8.80 -0.18
N VAL A 205 -5.78 -8.69 -1.36
CA VAL A 205 -6.47 -8.74 -2.65
C VAL A 205 -5.92 -9.86 -3.51
N THR A 206 -6.79 -10.49 -4.28
CA THR A 206 -6.44 -11.45 -5.32
C THR A 206 -6.92 -10.89 -6.65
N PHE A 207 -5.99 -10.74 -7.58
CA PHE A 207 -6.25 -10.33 -8.95
C PHE A 207 -6.67 -11.51 -9.81
N ASP A 208 -7.36 -11.21 -10.91
CA ASP A 208 -7.64 -12.20 -11.95
C ASP A 208 -6.32 -12.78 -12.47
N GLY A 209 -6.15 -14.10 -12.38
CA GLY A 209 -4.83 -14.76 -12.47
C GLY A 209 -4.35 -15.41 -11.18
N GLY A 210 -4.99 -15.14 -10.04
CA GLY A 210 -4.70 -15.78 -8.75
C GLY A 210 -3.61 -15.08 -7.93
N SER A 211 -2.97 -14.06 -8.50
CA SER A 211 -1.91 -13.32 -7.84
C SER A 211 -2.43 -12.50 -6.68
N THR A 212 -1.80 -12.67 -5.52
CA THR A 212 -2.28 -12.11 -4.26
C THR A 212 -1.31 -11.07 -3.72
N VAL A 213 -1.86 -9.96 -3.22
CA VAL A 213 -1.08 -8.85 -2.63
C VAL A 213 -1.62 -8.54 -1.25
N ARG A 214 -0.69 -8.34 -0.31
CA ARG A 214 -0.96 -7.93 1.06
C ARG A 214 -0.51 -6.48 1.24
N VAL A 215 -1.38 -5.63 1.75
CA VAL A 215 -1.13 -4.19 1.87
C VAL A 215 -1.41 -3.71 3.29
N ARG A 216 -0.52 -2.87 3.81
CA ARG A 216 -0.64 -2.19 5.11
C ARG A 216 -0.14 -0.76 5.01
N ARG A 217 -0.81 0.13 5.71
CA ARG A 217 -0.33 1.48 6.04
C ARG A 217 0.12 1.49 7.50
N MET A 218 1.26 2.10 7.78
CA MET A 218 1.72 2.39 9.13
C MET A 218 1.80 3.91 9.26
N HIS A 219 1.09 4.45 10.23
CA HIS A 219 1.11 5.88 10.59
C HIS A 219 1.61 6.01 12.02
N ALA A 220 2.44 7.01 12.32
CA ALA A 220 2.86 7.24 13.69
C ALA A 220 1.62 7.44 14.59
N ALA A 221 1.49 6.64 15.65
CA ALA A 221 0.43 6.88 16.62
C ALA A 221 0.73 8.21 17.30
N GLN A 222 -0.24 9.15 17.30
CA GLN A 222 -0.06 10.39 18.04
C GLN A 222 0.31 10.06 19.49
N ALA A 223 1.38 10.67 20.00
CA ALA A 223 1.68 10.62 21.41
C ALA A 223 0.54 11.34 22.14
N ASN A 224 -0.25 10.59 22.92
CA ASN A 224 -1.22 11.17 23.85
C ASN A 224 -0.50 11.98 24.93
#